data_AF-A0A920Q579-F1
#
_entry.id   AF-A0A920Q579-F1
#
_cell.length_a   1.000
_cell.length_b   1.000
_cell.length_c   1.000
_cell.angle_alpha   90.00
_cell.angle_beta   90.00
_cell.angle_gamma   90.00
#
_symmetry.space_group_name_H-M   'P 1'
#
loop_
_entity.id
_entity.type
_entity.pdbx_description
1 polymer ?
#
loop_
_entity_poly.entity_id
_entity_poly.type
_entity_poly.pdbx_seq_one_letter_code
_entity_poly.pdbx_strand_id
1 'polypeptide(L)'
;MVWAVSAALGAVGLLAMAGGLVDLLGDGDDTVPLLVSGGSAGLLASVLAVWVRPPNRLRHADILCAITGSLVLFIFLVAGLLLVTQPAKSLADALFQAATVGTTTALEIAPVDVSDHAVRFLVGGAQWLGGIGALLVAVAILPFFGAGKEFADRSRRGGRRPMAPDPSRAVRNLCIVHGLATTVTLLGFLMVGWIHSTPSCWLWPLPPPEVYSTGMILNPPLFSGWP
;
A
#
# COMPACT_ATOMS: atom_id res chain seq x y z
N MET A 1 15.55 3.24 -16.68
CA MET A 1 14.14 3.58 -16.92
C MET A 1 13.32 2.33 -17.25
N VAL A 2 13.62 1.57 -18.31
CA VAL A 2 12.76 0.41 -18.69
C VAL A 2 12.68 -0.69 -17.62
N TRP A 3 13.75 -0.93 -16.85
CA TRP A 3 13.72 -1.88 -15.72
C TRP A 3 12.80 -1.45 -14.57
N ALA A 4 12.52 -0.15 -14.46
CA ALA A 4 11.63 0.40 -13.45
C ALA A 4 10.15 0.23 -13.88
N VAL A 5 9.90 0.41 -15.18
CA VAL A 5 8.61 0.11 -15.82
C VAL A 5 8.22 -1.36 -15.63
N SER A 6 9.16 -2.29 -15.84
CA SER A 6 8.90 -3.72 -15.61
C SER A 6 8.58 -4.03 -14.14
N ALA A 7 9.22 -3.34 -13.19
CA ALA A 7 8.92 -3.50 -11.76
C ALA A 7 7.51 -3.01 -11.41
N ALA A 8 7.09 -1.84 -11.91
CA ALA A 8 5.74 -1.33 -11.70
C ALA A 8 4.68 -2.24 -12.33
N LEU A 9 4.87 -2.65 -13.59
CA LEU A 9 3.96 -3.59 -14.27
C LEU A 9 3.87 -4.93 -13.54
N GLY A 10 5.01 -5.46 -13.06
CA GLY A 10 5.03 -6.71 -12.30
C GLY A 10 4.29 -6.60 -10.97
N ALA A 11 4.48 -5.51 -10.24
CA ALA A 11 3.78 -5.27 -8.97
C ALA A 11 2.26 -5.17 -9.16
N VAL A 12 1.80 -4.41 -10.17
CA VAL A 12 0.37 -4.30 -10.48
C VAL A 12 -0.20 -5.59 -11.05
N GLY A 13 0.56 -6.30 -11.90
CA GLY A 13 0.16 -7.59 -12.44
C GLY A 13 -0.08 -8.63 -11.34
N LEU A 14 0.84 -8.71 -10.37
CA LEU A 14 0.68 -9.58 -9.19
C LEU A 14 -0.51 -9.14 -8.32
N LEU A 15 -0.69 -7.83 -8.11
CA LEU A 15 -1.83 -7.31 -7.36
C LEU A 15 -3.16 -7.69 -8.04
N ALA A 16 -3.27 -7.52 -9.35
CA ALA A 16 -4.46 -7.90 -10.12
C ALA A 16 -4.73 -9.41 -10.06
N MET A 17 -3.69 -10.24 -10.23
CA MET A 17 -3.85 -11.70 -10.12
C MET A 17 -4.30 -12.14 -8.73
N ALA A 18 -3.73 -11.55 -7.67
CA ALA A 18 -4.13 -11.83 -6.31
C ALA A 18 -5.56 -11.34 -6.02
N GLY A 19 -5.94 -10.16 -6.53
CA GLY A 19 -7.30 -9.63 -6.44
C GLY A 19 -8.32 -10.53 -7.12
N GLY A 20 -8.04 -10.98 -8.34
CA GLY A 20 -8.89 -11.93 -9.05
C GLY A 20 -9.01 -13.28 -8.34
N LEU A 21 -7.96 -13.74 -7.65
CA LEU A 21 -8.05 -14.95 -6.83
C LEU A 21 -8.88 -14.74 -5.55
N VAL A 22 -8.79 -13.55 -4.94
CA VAL A 22 -9.59 -13.17 -3.77
C VAL A 22 -11.06 -13.01 -4.13
N ASP A 23 -11.35 -12.56 -5.34
CA ASP A 23 -12.72 -12.41 -5.85
C ASP A 23 -13.50 -13.73 -5.89
N LEU A 24 -12.81 -14.88 -6.02
CA LEU A 24 -13.43 -16.21 -5.91
C LEU A 24 -14.01 -16.51 -4.51
N LEU A 25 -13.66 -15.71 -3.49
CA LEU A 25 -14.27 -15.80 -2.17
C LEU A 25 -15.62 -15.07 -2.11
N GLY A 26 -15.92 -14.23 -3.10
CA GLY A 26 -17.17 -13.51 -3.28
C GLY A 26 -17.95 -14.03 -4.48
N ASP A 27 -18.46 -13.10 -5.30
CA ASP A 27 -19.33 -13.41 -6.44
C ASP A 27 -18.56 -13.89 -7.68
N GLY A 28 -17.26 -13.57 -7.80
CA GLY A 28 -16.39 -14.07 -8.85
C GLY A 28 -16.49 -13.33 -10.20
N ASP A 29 -17.25 -12.25 -10.27
CA ASP A 29 -17.51 -11.50 -11.51
C ASP A 29 -16.25 -10.81 -12.07
N ASP A 30 -15.34 -10.38 -11.18
CA ASP A 30 -14.11 -9.67 -11.53
C ASP A 30 -12.89 -10.61 -11.71
N THR A 31 -13.07 -11.89 -11.41
CA THR A 31 -11.99 -12.89 -11.44
C THR A 31 -11.33 -12.98 -12.81
N VAL A 32 -12.13 -13.17 -13.87
CA VAL A 32 -11.63 -13.31 -15.25
C VAL A 32 -10.92 -12.05 -15.74
N PRO A 33 -11.52 -10.84 -15.68
CA PRO A 33 -10.85 -9.64 -16.16
C PRO A 33 -9.55 -9.34 -15.38
N LEU A 34 -9.51 -9.61 -14.07
CA LEU A 34 -8.33 -9.40 -13.24
C LEU A 34 -7.21 -10.42 -13.52
N LEU A 35 -7.53 -11.69 -13.72
CA LEU A 35 -6.52 -12.70 -14.07
C LEU A 35 -5.94 -12.49 -15.47
N VAL A 36 -6.77 -12.10 -16.44
CA VAL A 36 -6.30 -11.83 -17.82
C VAL A 36 -5.44 -10.57 -17.87
N SER A 37 -5.91 -9.47 -17.27
CA SER A 37 -5.16 -8.20 -17.24
C SER A 37 -3.89 -8.34 -16.39
N GLY A 38 -3.97 -8.96 -15.21
CA GLY A 38 -2.84 -9.21 -14.34
C GLY A 38 -1.81 -10.17 -14.94
N GLY A 39 -2.27 -11.26 -15.54
CA GLY A 39 -1.43 -12.25 -16.22
C GLY A 39 -0.71 -11.66 -17.43
N SER A 40 -1.41 -10.91 -18.28
CA SER A 40 -0.80 -10.25 -19.44
C SER A 40 0.20 -9.16 -19.03
N ALA A 41 -0.11 -8.35 -18.00
CA ALA A 41 0.80 -7.36 -17.44
C ALA A 41 2.04 -8.01 -16.80
N GLY A 42 1.86 -9.11 -16.06
CA GLY A 42 2.95 -9.87 -15.44
C GLY A 42 3.86 -10.56 -16.47
N LEU A 43 3.28 -11.11 -17.54
CA LEU A 43 4.04 -11.65 -18.67
C LEU A 43 4.85 -10.55 -19.36
N LEU A 44 4.23 -9.40 -19.65
CA LEU A 44 4.92 -8.25 -20.22
C LEU A 44 6.05 -7.76 -19.32
N ALA A 45 5.82 -7.70 -18.01
CA ALA A 45 6.84 -7.34 -17.02
C ALA A 45 8.01 -8.32 -17.03
N SER A 46 7.74 -9.63 -17.08
CA SER A 46 8.76 -10.69 -17.14
C SER A 46 9.60 -10.59 -18.42
N VAL A 47 8.94 -10.39 -19.57
CA VAL A 47 9.63 -10.15 -20.85
C VAL A 47 10.51 -8.91 -20.75
N LEU A 48 9.98 -7.76 -20.32
CA LEU A 48 10.78 -6.55 -20.18
C LEU A 48 11.96 -6.72 -19.21
N ALA A 49 11.79 -7.48 -18.12
CA ALA A 49 12.85 -7.73 -17.15
C ALA A 49 13.99 -8.60 -17.72
N VAL A 50 13.68 -9.56 -18.58
CA VAL A 50 14.72 -10.40 -19.25
C VAL A 50 15.47 -9.60 -20.32
N TRP A 51 14.76 -8.72 -21.04
CA TRP A 51 15.33 -7.97 -22.17
C TRP A 51 16.10 -6.73 -21.71
N VAL A 52 15.74 -6.15 -20.57
CA VAL A 52 16.35 -4.93 -20.05
C VAL A 52 17.24 -5.26 -18.87
N ARG A 53 18.54 -5.41 -19.15
CA ARG A 53 19.53 -5.50 -18.07
C ARG A 53 19.70 -4.14 -17.39
N PRO A 54 19.66 -4.07 -16.05
CA PRO A 54 19.95 -2.83 -15.35
C PRO A 54 21.38 -2.38 -15.68
N PRO A 55 21.60 -1.09 -15.98
CA PRO A 55 22.93 -0.60 -16.33
C PRO A 55 23.88 -0.72 -15.14
N ASN A 56 25.16 -1.03 -15.43
CA ASN A 56 26.17 -1.33 -14.42
C ASN A 56 26.50 -0.15 -13.48
N ARG A 57 26.10 1.08 -13.86
CA ARG A 57 26.25 2.29 -13.05
C ARG A 57 25.00 3.15 -13.23
N LEU A 58 24.26 3.35 -12.15
CA LEU A 58 23.13 4.28 -12.10
C LEU A 58 23.56 5.52 -11.31
N ARG A 59 23.27 6.72 -11.83
CA ARG A 59 23.41 7.94 -11.01
C ARG A 59 22.28 7.98 -10.00
N HIS A 60 22.50 8.65 -8.87
CA HIS A 60 21.46 8.86 -7.85
C HIS A 60 20.19 9.52 -8.44
N ALA A 61 20.35 10.45 -9.39
CA ALA A 61 19.23 11.06 -10.11
C ALA A 61 18.44 10.06 -10.95
N ASP A 62 19.11 9.10 -11.60
CA ASP A 62 18.45 8.07 -12.41
C ASP A 62 17.63 7.13 -11.53
N ILE A 63 18.10 6.84 -10.31
CA ILE A 63 17.39 6.01 -9.33
C ILE A 63 16.14 6.72 -8.83
N LEU A 64 16.26 8.01 -8.48
CA LEU A 64 15.11 8.81 -8.06
C LEU A 64 14.06 8.92 -9.16
N CYS A 65 14.47 9.26 -10.39
CA CYS A 65 13.58 9.31 -11.54
C CYS A 65 12.93 7.95 -11.84
N ALA A 66 13.67 6.85 -11.69
CA ALA A 66 13.14 5.51 -11.88
C ALA A 66 12.06 5.14 -10.86
N ILE A 67 12.30 5.40 -9.57
CA ILE A 67 11.35 5.06 -8.50
C ILE A 67 10.10 5.94 -8.60
N THR A 68 10.27 7.26 -8.73
CA THR A 68 9.15 8.20 -8.87
C THR A 68 8.34 7.92 -10.13
N GLY A 69 8.99 7.67 -11.27
CA GLY A 69 8.31 7.31 -12.51
C GLY A 69 7.55 5.98 -12.40
N SER A 70 8.10 5.00 -11.67
CA SER A 70 7.43 3.72 -11.40
C SER A 70 6.19 3.91 -10.53
N LEU A 71 6.25 4.80 -9.53
CA LEU A 71 5.11 5.12 -8.67
C LEU A 71 3.99 5.81 -9.45
N VAL A 72 4.33 6.77 -10.32
CA VAL A 72 3.34 7.42 -11.20
C VAL A 72 2.70 6.40 -12.13
N LEU A 73 3.50 5.55 -12.79
CA LEU A 73 2.97 4.48 -13.65
C LEU A 73 2.07 3.51 -12.87
N PHE A 74 2.49 3.12 -11.67
CA PHE A 74 1.71 2.28 -10.76
C PHE A 74 0.32 2.87 -10.49
N ILE A 75 0.24 4.18 -10.19
CA ILE A 75 -1.04 4.88 -9.96
C ILE A 75 -1.95 4.80 -11.20
N PHE A 76 -1.43 5.05 -12.39
CA PHE A 76 -2.21 4.95 -13.63
C PHE A 76 -2.71 3.53 -13.90
N LEU A 77 -1.87 2.52 -13.64
CA LEU A 77 -2.25 1.12 -13.83
C LEU A 77 -3.31 0.68 -12.81
N VAL A 78 -3.21 1.10 -11.54
CA VAL A 78 -4.23 0.84 -10.52
C VAL A 78 -5.55 1.53 -10.89
N ALA A 79 -5.53 2.78 -11.38
CA ALA A 79 -6.73 3.44 -11.87
C ALA A 79 -7.39 2.66 -13.02
N GLY A 80 -6.58 2.10 -13.92
CA GLY A 80 -7.07 1.21 -14.97
C GLY A 80 -7.76 -0.04 -14.42
N LEU A 81 -7.18 -0.69 -13.40
CA LEU A 81 -7.83 -1.83 -12.75
C LEU A 81 -9.16 -1.45 -12.10
N LEU A 82 -9.22 -0.30 -11.41
CA LEU A 82 -10.46 0.19 -10.79
C LEU A 82 -11.56 0.47 -11.82
N LEU A 83 -11.21 0.93 -13.02
CA LEU A 83 -12.18 1.11 -14.11
C LEU A 83 -12.68 -0.21 -14.69
N VAL A 84 -11.83 -1.25 -14.67
CA VAL A 84 -12.21 -2.59 -15.13
C VAL A 84 -13.18 -3.24 -14.15
N THR A 85 -12.92 -3.14 -12.84
CA THR A 85 -13.75 -3.76 -11.80
C THR A 85 -14.97 -2.91 -11.43
N GLN A 86 -14.92 -1.59 -11.65
CA GLN A 86 -16.05 -0.68 -11.37
C GLN A 86 -16.44 0.11 -12.61
N PRO A 87 -17.18 -0.48 -13.57
CA PRO A 87 -17.51 0.18 -14.84
C PRO A 87 -18.30 1.48 -14.71
N ALA A 88 -19.06 1.64 -13.60
CA ALA A 88 -19.81 2.84 -13.31
C ALA A 88 -18.96 4.00 -12.76
N LYS A 89 -17.68 3.75 -12.41
CA LYS A 89 -16.79 4.75 -11.83
C LYS A 89 -16.23 5.67 -12.90
N SER A 90 -16.25 6.98 -12.63
CA SER A 90 -15.62 7.98 -13.50
C SER A 90 -14.10 7.81 -13.54
N LEU A 91 -13.47 8.10 -14.69
CA LEU A 91 -12.00 8.14 -14.82
C LEU A 91 -11.36 9.07 -13.78
N ALA A 92 -11.99 10.22 -13.48
CA ALA A 92 -11.48 11.15 -12.49
C ALA A 92 -11.49 10.55 -11.08
N ASP A 93 -12.56 9.85 -10.71
CA ASP A 93 -12.71 9.23 -9.40
C ASP A 93 -11.76 8.04 -9.23
N ALA A 94 -11.58 7.24 -10.29
CA ALA A 94 -10.64 6.13 -10.32
C ALA A 94 -9.19 6.62 -10.20
N LEU A 95 -8.81 7.68 -10.93
CA LEU A 95 -7.48 8.29 -10.81
C LEU A 95 -7.27 8.93 -9.43
N PHE A 96 -8.28 9.60 -8.88
CA PHE A 96 -8.22 10.20 -7.56
C PHE A 96 -7.98 9.12 -6.50
N GLN A 97 -8.80 8.06 -6.48
CA GLN A 97 -8.64 6.98 -5.51
C GLN A 97 -7.31 6.24 -5.71
N ALA A 98 -6.91 5.94 -6.94
CA ALA A 98 -5.62 5.30 -7.21
C ALA A 98 -4.44 6.17 -6.74
N ALA A 99 -4.51 7.49 -6.92
CA ALA A 99 -3.47 8.42 -6.48
C ALA A 99 -3.40 8.48 -4.96
N THR A 100 -4.53 8.60 -4.27
CA THR A 100 -4.57 8.69 -2.80
C THR A 100 -4.10 7.37 -2.19
N VAL A 101 -4.51 6.23 -2.73
CA VAL A 101 -4.10 4.90 -2.29
C VAL A 101 -2.61 4.67 -2.58
N GLY A 102 -2.14 4.96 -3.80
CA GLY A 102 -0.73 4.78 -4.17
C GLY A 102 0.22 5.72 -3.43
N THR A 103 -0.27 6.85 -2.92
CA THR A 103 0.51 7.79 -2.08
C THR A 103 0.25 7.61 -0.59
N THR A 104 -0.45 6.55 -0.19
CA THR A 104 -0.79 6.22 1.20
C THR A 104 -1.75 7.16 1.93
N THR A 105 -2.43 8.04 1.22
CA THR A 105 -3.48 8.92 1.77
C THR A 105 -4.82 8.19 1.98
N ALA A 106 -5.09 7.13 1.21
CA ALA A 106 -6.30 6.29 1.31
C ALA A 106 -7.63 7.07 1.38
N LEU A 107 -7.90 7.92 0.37
CA LEU A 107 -9.16 8.67 0.26
C LEU A 107 -10.02 8.15 -0.89
N GLU A 108 -11.33 8.13 -0.70
CA GLU A 108 -12.32 7.77 -1.70
C GLU A 108 -13.52 8.71 -1.68
N ILE A 109 -14.16 8.90 -2.83
CA ILE A 109 -15.32 9.79 -2.99
C ILE A 109 -16.60 9.08 -2.57
N ALA A 110 -16.72 7.80 -2.92
CA ALA A 110 -17.80 6.92 -2.51
C ALA A 110 -17.19 5.63 -1.93
N PRO A 111 -17.75 5.11 -0.83
CA PRO A 111 -17.21 3.93 -0.18
C PRO A 111 -17.35 2.69 -1.06
N VAL A 112 -16.34 1.81 -1.00
CA VAL A 112 -16.40 0.49 -1.64
C VAL A 112 -17.38 -0.41 -0.87
N ASP A 113 -18.22 -1.14 -1.59
CA ASP A 113 -19.17 -2.09 -0.98
C ASP A 113 -18.41 -3.22 -0.27
N VAL A 114 -18.95 -3.68 0.86
CA VAL A 114 -18.36 -4.76 1.65
C VAL A 114 -18.42 -6.11 0.93
N SER A 115 -19.38 -6.30 0.02
CA SER A 115 -19.54 -7.49 -0.82
C SER A 115 -18.47 -7.59 -1.91
N ASP A 116 -17.88 -6.47 -2.32
CA ASP A 116 -16.91 -6.39 -3.41
C ASP A 116 -15.50 -6.76 -2.90
N HIS A 117 -15.22 -8.06 -2.88
CA HIS A 117 -13.97 -8.61 -2.36
C HIS A 117 -12.77 -8.22 -3.23
N ALA A 118 -12.96 -8.17 -4.55
CA ALA A 118 -11.94 -7.78 -5.51
C ALA A 118 -11.47 -6.34 -5.28
N VAL A 119 -12.38 -5.36 -5.28
CA VAL A 119 -12.02 -3.95 -5.17
C VAL A 119 -11.45 -3.64 -3.80
N ARG A 120 -11.99 -4.21 -2.73
CA ARG A 120 -11.44 -4.04 -1.37
C ARG A 120 -9.99 -4.53 -1.30
N PHE A 121 -9.70 -5.68 -1.90
CA PHE A 121 -8.34 -6.20 -1.97
C PHE A 121 -7.44 -5.33 -2.84
N LEU A 122 -7.91 -4.87 -4.00
CA LEU A 122 -7.14 -4.00 -4.89
C LEU A 122 -6.77 -2.68 -4.19
N VAL A 123 -7.72 -2.03 -3.53
CA VAL A 123 -7.50 -0.77 -2.80
C VAL A 123 -6.54 -0.99 -1.62
N GLY A 124 -6.76 -2.01 -0.81
CA GLY A 124 -5.88 -2.33 0.33
C GLY A 124 -4.47 -2.75 -0.09
N GLY A 125 -4.36 -3.59 -1.12
CA GLY A 125 -3.09 -4.05 -1.67
C GLY A 125 -2.33 -2.93 -2.39
N ALA A 126 -3.03 -2.04 -3.09
CA ALA A 126 -2.42 -0.87 -3.70
C ALA A 126 -1.93 0.14 -2.64
N GLN A 127 -2.64 0.30 -1.52
CA GLN A 127 -2.19 1.10 -0.37
C GLN A 127 -0.91 0.51 0.23
N TRP A 128 -0.86 -0.82 0.38
CA TRP A 128 0.30 -1.53 0.89
C TRP A 128 1.51 -1.37 -0.03
N LEU A 129 1.34 -1.54 -1.34
CA LEU A 129 2.38 -1.28 -2.34
C LEU A 129 2.79 0.20 -2.39
N GLY A 130 1.85 1.12 -2.23
CA GLY A 130 2.10 2.56 -2.11
C GLY A 130 3.01 2.87 -0.92
N GLY A 131 2.82 2.18 0.21
CA GLY A 131 3.70 2.26 1.38
C GLY A 131 5.14 1.85 1.07
N ILE A 132 5.33 0.75 0.35
CA ILE A 132 6.66 0.35 -0.16
C ILE A 132 7.23 1.44 -1.07
N GLY A 133 6.43 1.98 -1.99
CA GLY A 133 6.83 3.04 -2.91
C GLY A 133 7.32 4.31 -2.21
N ALA A 134 6.56 4.82 -1.24
CA ALA A 134 6.92 6.00 -0.45
C ALA A 134 8.23 5.79 0.33
N LEU A 135 8.42 4.61 0.91
CA LEU A 135 9.65 4.22 1.59
C LEU A 135 10.86 4.19 0.64
N LEU A 136 10.70 3.66 -0.58
CA LEU A 136 11.74 3.66 -1.61
C LEU A 136 12.11 5.08 -2.06
N VAL A 137 11.12 5.97 -2.23
CA VAL A 137 11.35 7.38 -2.56
C VAL A 137 12.18 8.06 -1.45
N ALA A 138 11.86 7.82 -0.18
CA ALA A 138 12.62 8.38 0.94
C ALA A 138 14.11 7.97 0.91
N VAL A 139 14.39 6.69 0.64
CA VAL A 139 15.78 6.19 0.49
C VAL A 139 16.47 6.80 -0.74
N ALA A 140 15.75 6.95 -1.85
CA ALA A 140 16.29 7.52 -3.09
C ALA A 140 16.67 9.00 -2.96
N ILE A 141 15.96 9.74 -2.09
CA ILE A 141 16.19 11.16 -1.83
C ILE A 141 17.35 11.41 -0.86
N LEU A 142 17.64 10.47 0.04
CA LEU A 142 18.70 10.56 1.07
C LEU A 142 20.07 11.10 0.59
N PRO A 143 20.65 10.68 -0.56
CA PRO A 143 21.95 11.19 -1.03
C PRO A 143 21.95 12.69 -1.38
N PHE A 144 20.80 13.29 -1.66
CA PHE A 144 20.68 14.70 -2.04
C PHE A 144 20.70 15.65 -0.83
N PHE A 145 20.27 15.18 0.34
CA PHE A 145 20.19 15.98 1.57
C PHE A 145 21.53 16.12 2.33
N GLY A 146 22.65 15.71 1.74
CA GLY A 146 23.99 15.97 2.31
C GLY A 146 24.40 15.06 3.48
N ALA A 147 23.49 14.25 4.04
CA ALA A 147 23.79 13.27 5.10
C ALA A 147 24.80 12.18 4.65
N GLY A 148 24.99 11.96 3.34
CA GLY A 148 26.01 11.04 2.82
C GLY A 148 27.47 11.49 3.05
N LYS A 149 27.70 12.74 3.49
CA LYS A 149 29.03 13.34 3.69
C LYS A 149 29.52 13.22 5.14
N GLU A 150 28.58 13.17 6.09
CA GLU A 150 28.87 13.22 7.53
C GLU A 150 29.22 11.85 8.11
N PHE A 151 28.71 10.78 7.50
CA PHE A 151 29.12 9.41 7.79
C PHE A 151 30.30 8.98 6.90
N ALA A 152 31.39 9.73 6.85
CA ALA A 152 32.64 9.24 6.26
C ALA A 152 33.57 8.83 7.39
N ASP A 153 33.98 7.56 7.40
CA ASP A 153 34.91 7.05 8.41
C ASP A 153 36.27 7.73 8.24
N ARG A 154 36.54 8.69 9.13
CA ARG A 154 37.85 9.32 9.28
C ARG A 154 38.81 8.46 10.12
N SER A 155 38.38 7.33 10.67
CA SER A 155 39.15 6.58 11.69
C SER A 155 40.09 5.51 11.14
N ARG A 156 39.91 5.02 9.90
CA ARG A 156 40.86 4.07 9.28
C ARG A 156 41.82 4.77 8.32
N ARG A 157 43.08 4.87 8.75
CA ARG A 157 44.23 5.19 7.89
C ARG A 157 44.25 4.20 6.71
N GLY A 158 43.73 4.61 5.56
CA GLY A 158 43.74 3.84 4.32
C GLY A 158 42.38 3.77 3.63
N GLY A 159 42.11 4.73 2.74
CA GLY A 159 41.01 4.65 1.77
C GLY A 159 39.69 5.21 2.29
N ARG A 160 39.25 6.31 1.66
CA ARG A 160 37.98 6.99 1.90
C ARG A 160 36.82 6.05 1.54
N ARG A 161 36.29 5.30 2.50
CA ARG A 161 35.03 4.55 2.36
C ARG A 161 33.88 5.45 2.79
N PRO A 162 32.94 5.82 1.91
CA PRO A 162 31.69 6.44 2.35
C PRO A 162 30.99 5.46 3.31
N MET A 163 30.67 5.85 4.54
CA MET A 163 29.74 5.09 5.37
C MET A 163 28.27 5.39 5.02
N ALA A 164 28.00 6.11 3.92
CA ALA A 164 26.67 6.14 3.34
C ALA A 164 26.18 4.68 3.22
N PRO A 165 25.08 4.30 3.89
CA PRO A 165 24.57 2.95 3.83
C PRO A 165 24.44 2.56 2.36
N ASP A 166 25.00 1.41 2.00
CA ASP A 166 24.79 0.82 0.68
C ASP A 166 23.28 0.87 0.40
N PRO A 167 22.83 1.58 -0.66
CA PRO A 167 21.42 1.83 -0.89
C PRO A 167 20.63 0.51 -0.96
N SER A 168 21.24 -0.56 -1.46
CA SER A 168 20.63 -1.89 -1.48
C SER A 168 20.40 -2.48 -0.08
N ARG A 169 21.30 -2.19 0.88
CA ARG A 169 21.11 -2.60 2.29
C ARG A 169 20.05 -1.77 2.98
N ALA A 170 20.02 -0.46 2.72
CA ALA A 170 19.00 0.43 3.26
C ALA A 170 17.60 -0.02 2.80
N VAL A 171 17.42 -0.27 1.50
CA VAL A 171 16.16 -0.79 0.94
C VAL A 171 15.80 -2.14 1.57
N ARG A 172 16.74 -3.09 1.65
CA ARG A 172 16.46 -4.41 2.24
C ARG A 172 15.98 -4.30 3.69
N ASN A 173 16.67 -3.53 4.52
CA ASN A 173 16.30 -3.36 5.92
C ASN A 173 14.94 -2.69 6.05
N LEU A 174 14.64 -1.72 5.19
CA LEU A 174 13.35 -1.04 5.17
C LEU A 174 12.21 -1.98 4.77
N CYS A 175 12.42 -2.83 3.76
CA CYS A 175 11.45 -3.85 3.38
C CYS A 175 11.22 -4.89 4.49
N ILE A 176 12.28 -5.29 5.21
CA ILE A 176 12.17 -6.19 6.36
C ILE A 176 11.31 -5.56 7.46
N VAL A 177 11.61 -4.31 7.83
CA VAL A 177 10.84 -3.60 8.87
C VAL A 177 9.38 -3.43 8.46
N HIS A 178 9.13 -3.02 7.21
CA HIS A 178 7.78 -2.88 6.67
C HIS A 178 7.02 -4.22 6.72
N GLY A 179 7.61 -5.30 6.20
CA GLY A 179 6.99 -6.62 6.18
C GLY A 179 6.74 -7.19 7.60
N LEU A 180 7.66 -6.97 8.54
CA LEU A 180 7.48 -7.36 9.94
C LEU A 180 6.32 -6.58 10.57
N ALA A 181 6.27 -5.26 10.40
CA ALA A 181 5.19 -4.43 10.92
C ALA A 181 3.82 -4.85 10.36
N THR A 182 3.75 -5.15 9.06
CA THR A 182 2.55 -5.71 8.42
C THR A 182 2.16 -7.05 9.04
N THR A 183 3.11 -7.97 9.19
CA THR A 183 2.86 -9.32 9.74
C THR A 183 2.36 -9.24 11.18
N VAL A 184 2.99 -8.42 12.02
CA VAL A 184 2.56 -8.20 13.42
C VAL A 184 1.14 -7.66 13.48
N THR A 185 0.83 -6.66 12.65
CA THR A 185 -0.51 -6.08 12.59
C THR A 185 -1.56 -7.10 12.12
N LEU A 186 -1.23 -7.88 11.08
CA LEU A 186 -2.10 -8.93 10.56
C LEU A 186 -2.39 -9.99 11.62
N LEU A 187 -1.37 -10.48 12.33
CA LEU A 187 -1.55 -11.44 13.41
C LEU A 187 -2.43 -10.87 14.54
N GLY A 188 -2.29 -9.58 14.85
CA GLY A 188 -3.16 -8.89 15.79
C GLY A 188 -4.63 -8.93 15.37
N PHE A 189 -4.94 -8.59 14.11
CA PHE A 189 -6.30 -8.65 13.60
C PHE A 189 -6.87 -10.08 13.57
N LEU A 190 -6.05 -11.08 13.20
CA LEU A 190 -6.46 -12.49 13.22
C LEU A 190 -6.73 -12.98 14.64
N MET A 191 -5.91 -12.58 15.63
CA MET A 191 -6.15 -12.91 17.03
C MET A 191 -7.46 -12.31 17.53
N VAL A 192 -7.74 -11.04 17.22
CA VAL A 192 -9.01 -10.39 17.62
C VAL A 192 -10.21 -11.10 17.00
N GLY A 193 -10.15 -11.45 15.71
CA GLY A 193 -11.21 -12.21 15.04
C GLY A 193 -11.43 -13.60 15.64
N TRP A 194 -10.34 -14.28 16.03
CA TRP A 194 -10.40 -15.58 16.70
C TRP A 194 -11.07 -15.48 18.08
N ILE A 195 -10.73 -14.45 18.87
CA ILE A 195 -11.33 -14.22 20.20
C ILE A 195 -12.84 -13.94 20.10
N HIS A 196 -13.28 -13.16 19.12
CA HIS A 196 -14.71 -12.84 18.95
C HIS A 196 -15.53 -14.04 18.43
N SER A 197 -14.90 -15.00 17.74
CA SER A 197 -15.58 -16.19 17.21
C SER A 197 -15.68 -17.33 18.23
N THR A 198 -14.99 -17.25 19.38
CA THR A 198 -15.15 -18.21 20.48
C THR A 198 -16.34 -17.86 21.40
N PRO A 199 -17.36 -18.74 21.55
CA PRO A 199 -18.56 -18.47 22.36
C PRO A 199 -18.30 -18.22 23.86
N SER A 200 -17.16 -18.67 24.39
CA SER A 200 -16.82 -18.61 25.81
C SER A 200 -16.39 -17.22 26.32
N CYS A 201 -16.14 -16.26 25.43
CA CYS A 201 -15.67 -14.92 25.79
C CYS A 201 -16.78 -13.89 26.00
N TRP A 202 -18.05 -14.28 25.84
CA TRP A 202 -19.23 -13.48 26.22
C TRP A 202 -19.49 -13.45 27.74
N LEU A 203 -18.62 -14.07 28.56
CA LEU A 203 -18.71 -14.10 30.03
C LEU A 203 -18.15 -12.84 30.73
N TRP A 204 -17.99 -11.73 30.01
CA TRP A 204 -17.85 -10.42 30.66
C TRP A 204 -19.24 -9.78 30.74
N PRO A 205 -19.64 -9.19 31.89
CA PRO A 205 -20.99 -8.67 32.06
C PRO A 205 -21.10 -7.33 31.32
N LEU A 206 -21.48 -7.37 30.04
CA LEU A 206 -22.18 -6.24 29.44
C LEU A 206 -23.52 -6.09 30.16
N PRO A 207 -23.86 -4.92 30.71
CA PRO A 207 -25.20 -4.70 31.23
C PRO A 207 -26.22 -4.88 30.09
N PRO A 208 -27.36 -5.53 30.35
CA PRO A 208 -28.34 -5.85 29.33
C PRO A 208 -28.91 -4.58 28.65
N PRO A 209 -29.35 -4.69 27.38
CA PRO A 209 -29.80 -3.56 26.55
C PRO A 209 -31.07 -2.84 27.04
N GLU A 210 -31.70 -3.28 28.13
CA GLU A 210 -32.91 -2.64 28.69
C GLU A 210 -32.66 -1.25 29.28
N VAL A 211 -31.42 -0.85 29.54
CA VAL A 211 -31.10 0.47 30.13
C VAL A 211 -31.19 1.62 29.10
N TYR A 212 -31.32 1.35 27.81
CA TYR A 212 -31.45 2.41 26.78
C TYR A 212 -32.88 2.91 26.54
N SER A 213 -33.92 2.21 27.00
CA SER A 213 -35.31 2.54 26.63
C SER A 213 -36.12 3.22 27.73
N THR A 214 -35.58 3.45 28.93
CA THR A 214 -36.35 4.11 30.00
C THR A 214 -35.47 5.00 30.87
N GLY A 215 -35.46 6.29 30.54
CA GLY A 215 -35.19 7.36 31.52
C GLY A 215 -33.86 8.10 31.36
N MET A 216 -33.77 9.00 30.38
CA MET A 216 -33.04 10.26 30.61
C MET A 216 -33.53 11.37 29.66
N ILE A 217 -34.78 11.80 29.88
CA ILE A 217 -35.13 13.22 29.70
C ILE A 217 -34.37 13.97 30.80
N LEU A 218 -33.11 14.31 30.56
CA LEU A 218 -32.41 15.34 31.33
C LEU A 218 -32.21 16.55 30.42
N ASN A 219 -33.15 17.47 30.59
CA ASN A 219 -33.06 18.89 30.33
C ASN A 219 -31.61 19.42 30.45
N PRO A 220 -31.01 20.00 29.40
CA PRO A 220 -29.71 20.64 29.54
C PRO A 220 -29.84 21.87 30.45
N PRO A 221 -29.03 22.03 31.52
CA PRO A 221 -29.09 23.22 32.33
C PRO A 221 -28.62 24.42 31.51
N LEU A 222 -29.48 25.43 31.52
CA LEU A 222 -29.22 26.82 31.17
C LEU A 222 -27.79 27.25 31.56
N PHE A 223 -26.90 27.43 30.59
CA PHE A 223 -25.74 28.30 30.75
C PHE A 223 -26.15 29.73 30.45
N SER A 224 -26.78 30.35 31.44
CA SER A 224 -26.95 31.79 31.57
C SER A 224 -25.80 32.37 32.40
N GLY A 225 -24.92 33.15 31.75
CA GLY A 225 -24.25 34.32 32.36
C GLY A 225 -22.85 34.18 32.98
N TRP A 226 -21.85 34.68 32.22
CA TRP A 226 -20.83 35.70 32.60
C TRP A 226 -19.79 35.37 33.70
N PRO A 227 -18.65 36.10 33.83
CA PRO A 227 -18.29 37.45 33.33
C PRO A 227 -17.35 37.52 32.11
#